data_AF-A0AB39XPV2-F1
#
_entry.id   AF-A0AB39XPV2-F1
#
_cell.length_a   1.000
_cell.length_b   1.000
_cell.length_c   1.000
_cell.angle_alpha   90.00
_cell.angle_beta   90.00
_cell.angle_gamma   90.00
#
_symmetry.space_group_name_H-M   'P 1'
#
loop_
_entity.id
_entity.type
_entity.pdbx_description
1 polymer ?
#
loop_
_entity_poly.entity_id
_entity_poly.type
_entity_poly.pdbx_seq_one_letter_code
_entity_poly.pdbx_strand_id
1 'polypeptide(L)'
;MQRPIYLHSPGGNVEQSYVIGRLLRSRKAVARVGRTIATACAAGTQLDAACLKIKNAGGEVEAELTTRNAMCNSACGYLFLGATSREVAPDAAMAVHNSRLMLVIHGHPPAKLVADARQRQIETSNRARTAFVAAMGISHELDDLIRTVKFESPHTLTRGELHRFGIDTRTLAETTWTLEKGARPSISKFAMLKKENGASFRMMEWRLSCENKDRVPLRSAAEIDETAVGKSTILMAASADTKQEAGGFPLRVGKYEVWSGALGSDMVKAMLASRTLQVRETTPMPDGKPNATTFEIEVTSLAPVWPQLSASCASAMISAKSPWPASPWPTAPGPATLSPSVSATPSATP
;
A
#
# COMPACT_ATOMS: atom_id res chain seq x y z
N MET A 1 -5.95 -8.19 20.82
CA MET A 1 -5.58 -7.36 19.65
C MET A 1 -6.85 -6.87 18.99
N GLN A 2 -6.92 -5.60 18.59
CA GLN A 2 -8.05 -5.04 17.86
C GLN A 2 -7.93 -5.40 16.38
N ARG A 3 -8.99 -5.95 15.77
CA ARG A 3 -8.98 -6.29 14.34
C ARG A 3 -8.96 -5.00 13.50
N PRO A 4 -8.08 -4.87 12.51
CA PRO A 4 -8.04 -3.69 11.65
C PRO A 4 -9.26 -3.62 10.72
N ILE A 5 -9.69 -2.40 10.41
CA ILE A 5 -10.69 -2.12 9.39
C ILE A 5 -9.94 -1.79 8.09
N TYR A 6 -10.23 -2.54 7.02
CA TYR A 6 -9.67 -2.31 5.71
C TYR A 6 -10.59 -1.42 4.87
N LEU A 7 -10.03 -0.38 4.27
CA LEU A 7 -10.77 0.63 3.51
C LEU A 7 -10.33 0.62 2.05
N HIS A 8 -11.32 0.45 1.17
CA HIS A 8 -11.19 0.56 -0.28
C HIS A 8 -12.35 1.39 -0.84
N SER A 9 -12.14 2.69 -1.07
CA SER A 9 -13.18 3.59 -1.56
C SER A 9 -12.62 4.80 -2.31
N PRO A 10 -13.26 5.24 -3.42
CA PRO A 10 -12.88 6.45 -4.13
C PRO A 10 -13.34 7.75 -3.43
N GLY A 11 -14.22 7.66 -2.42
CA GLY A 11 -14.77 8.84 -1.74
C GLY A 11 -16.28 8.79 -1.55
N GLY A 12 -16.89 9.97 -1.42
CA GLY A 12 -18.31 10.13 -1.10
C GLY A 12 -18.58 11.47 -0.41
N ASN A 13 -19.56 11.49 0.49
CA ASN A 13 -19.91 12.67 1.27
C ASN A 13 -18.89 12.92 2.41
N VAL A 14 -18.30 14.11 2.43
CA VAL A 14 -17.25 14.49 3.38
C VAL A 14 -17.78 14.69 4.80
N GLU A 15 -18.99 15.22 4.97
CA GLU A 15 -19.57 15.45 6.29
C GLU A 15 -19.91 14.13 6.99
N GLN A 16 -20.46 13.17 6.23
CA GLN A 16 -20.71 11.81 6.72
C GLN A 16 -19.40 11.09 7.09
N SER A 17 -18.33 11.29 6.31
CA SER A 17 -17.05 10.67 6.64
C SER A 17 -16.44 11.24 7.92
N TYR A 18 -16.70 12.50 8.28
CA TYR A 18 -16.33 13.05 9.59
C TYR A 18 -17.06 12.38 10.74
N VAL A 19 -18.35 12.07 10.57
CA VAL A 19 -19.14 11.36 11.59
C VAL A 19 -18.56 9.97 11.84
N ILE A 20 -18.31 9.21 10.77
CA ILE A 20 -17.72 7.88 10.87
C ILE A 20 -16.29 7.98 11.44
N GLY A 21 -15.49 8.95 10.99
CA GLY A 21 -14.14 9.18 11.49
C GLY A 21 -14.11 9.45 13.01
N ARG A 22 -15.04 10.26 13.54
CA ARG A 22 -15.18 10.47 14.98
C ARG A 22 -15.57 9.21 15.73
N LEU A 23 -16.40 8.34 15.14
CA LEU A 23 -16.71 7.02 15.70
C LEU A 23 -15.47 6.11 15.73
N LEU A 24 -14.69 6.07 14.65
CA LEU A 24 -13.43 5.32 14.63
C LEU A 24 -12.45 5.81 15.70
N ARG A 25 -12.37 7.13 15.90
CA ARG A 25 -11.55 7.76 16.94
C ARG A 25 -11.98 7.32 18.33
N SER A 26 -13.27 7.38 18.64
CA SER A 26 -13.79 7.00 19.96
C SER A 26 -13.58 5.51 20.28
N ARG A 27 -13.51 4.67 19.24
CA ARG A 27 -13.23 3.23 19.34
C ARG A 27 -11.74 2.88 19.27
N LYS A 28 -10.85 3.87 19.19
CA LYS A 28 -9.39 3.69 19.01
C LYS A 28 -9.06 2.73 17.86
N ALA A 29 -9.82 2.82 16.77
CA ALA A 29 -9.75 1.86 15.69
C ALA A 29 -8.35 1.83 15.03
N VAL A 30 -8.01 0.66 14.49
CA VAL A 30 -6.89 0.48 13.56
C VAL A 30 -7.46 0.46 12.15
N ALA A 31 -6.99 1.34 11.27
CA ALA A 31 -7.40 1.38 9.87
C ALA A 31 -6.23 1.10 8.93
N ARG A 32 -6.53 0.36 7.87
CA ARG A 32 -5.57 0.02 6.81
C ARG A 32 -6.19 0.28 5.44
N VAL A 33 -5.39 0.71 4.46
CA VAL A 33 -5.87 0.75 3.07
C VAL A 33 -5.68 -0.64 2.47
N GLY A 34 -6.77 -1.25 2.02
CA GLY A 34 -6.77 -2.61 1.50
C GLY A 34 -8.16 -3.01 1.03
N ARG A 35 -8.21 -4.02 0.16
CA ARG A 35 -9.44 -4.54 -0.43
C ARG A 35 -9.57 -6.01 -0.10
N THR A 36 -10.75 -6.41 0.36
CA THR A 36 -11.14 -7.82 0.47
C THR A 36 -11.82 -8.27 -0.82
N ILE A 37 -11.40 -9.42 -1.33
CA ILE A 37 -11.97 -10.09 -2.49
C ILE A 37 -12.68 -11.33 -2.00
N ALA A 38 -14.00 -11.28 -1.96
CA ALA A 38 -14.81 -12.44 -1.55
C ALA A 38 -14.66 -13.55 -2.59
N THR A 39 -14.18 -14.72 -2.17
CA THR A 39 -13.85 -15.84 -3.07
C THR A 39 -15.09 -16.53 -3.61
N ALA A 40 -16.22 -16.42 -2.90
CA ALA A 40 -17.52 -16.91 -3.33
C ALA A 40 -18.16 -16.05 -4.45
N CYS A 41 -17.64 -14.85 -4.71
CA CYS A 41 -18.12 -14.02 -5.82
C CYS A 41 -17.43 -14.42 -7.13
N ALA A 42 -18.12 -14.24 -8.26
CA ALA A 42 -17.54 -14.52 -9.57
C ALA A 42 -16.30 -13.63 -9.83
N ALA A 43 -15.37 -14.15 -10.64
CA ALA A 43 -14.14 -13.44 -10.95
C ALA A 43 -14.42 -12.06 -11.54
N GLY A 44 -13.81 -11.02 -10.96
CA GLY A 44 -14.02 -9.63 -11.38
C GLY A 44 -15.31 -8.98 -10.88
N THR A 45 -16.23 -9.73 -10.25
CA THR A 45 -17.49 -9.18 -9.73
C THR A 45 -17.45 -9.09 -8.21
N GLN A 46 -17.40 -7.86 -7.68
CA GLN A 46 -17.38 -7.62 -6.23
C GLN A 46 -18.53 -6.74 -5.75
N LEU A 47 -19.29 -6.14 -6.68
CA LEU A 47 -20.34 -5.16 -6.42
C LEU A 47 -21.63 -5.47 -7.19
N ASP A 48 -21.71 -6.60 -7.90
CA ASP A 48 -22.95 -7.01 -8.57
C ASP A 48 -23.99 -7.51 -7.55
N ALA A 49 -25.25 -7.58 -7.96
CA ALA A 49 -26.34 -7.96 -7.06
C ALA A 49 -26.14 -9.36 -6.45
N ALA A 50 -25.57 -10.30 -7.21
CA ALA A 50 -25.29 -11.65 -6.75
C ALA A 50 -24.23 -11.68 -5.64
N CYS A 51 -23.11 -10.99 -5.85
CA CYS A 51 -22.04 -10.88 -4.85
C CYS A 51 -22.50 -10.08 -3.62
N LEU A 52 -23.29 -9.02 -3.80
CA LEU A 52 -23.86 -8.27 -2.68
C LEU A 52 -24.81 -9.13 -1.86
N LYS A 53 -25.62 -9.98 -2.49
CA LYS A 53 -26.46 -10.95 -1.79
C LYS A 53 -25.63 -11.90 -0.92
N ILE A 54 -24.52 -12.41 -1.45
CA ILE A 54 -23.58 -13.26 -0.68
C ILE A 54 -23.00 -12.48 0.51
N LYS A 55 -22.49 -11.26 0.27
CA LYS A 55 -21.88 -10.41 1.31
C LYS A 55 -22.87 -9.99 2.41
N ASN A 56 -24.15 -9.86 2.06
CA ASN A 56 -25.21 -9.43 2.98
C ASN A 56 -26.02 -10.60 3.59
N ALA A 57 -25.65 -11.85 3.30
CA ALA A 57 -26.42 -13.02 3.73
C ALA A 57 -26.39 -13.28 5.25
N GLY A 58 -25.58 -12.54 6.02
CA GLY A 58 -25.45 -12.69 7.47
C GLY A 58 -24.63 -13.94 7.81
N GLY A 59 -23.31 -13.82 7.76
CA GLY A 59 -22.38 -14.91 8.05
C GLY A 59 -20.94 -14.54 7.67
N GLU A 60 -19.99 -15.40 8.00
CA GLU A 60 -18.61 -15.24 7.54
C GLU A 60 -18.52 -15.57 6.05
N VAL A 61 -17.82 -14.72 5.30
CA VAL A 61 -17.55 -14.91 3.88
C VAL A 61 -16.05 -14.97 3.71
N GLU A 62 -15.57 -16.11 3.21
CA GLU A 62 -14.16 -16.28 2.87
C GLU A 62 -13.72 -15.23 1.85
N ALA A 63 -12.59 -14.58 2.14
CA ALA A 63 -12.09 -13.50 1.33
C ALA A 63 -10.56 -13.41 1.38
N GLU A 64 -9.96 -13.07 0.25
CA GLU A 64 -8.55 -12.72 0.17
C GLU A 64 -8.37 -11.23 0.44
N LEU A 65 -7.38 -10.89 1.26
CA LEU A 65 -6.97 -9.51 1.48
C LEU A 65 -5.85 -9.13 0.49
N THR A 66 -6.00 -7.99 -0.18
CA THR A 66 -4.96 -7.42 -1.03
C THR A 66 -4.82 -5.92 -0.80
N THR A 67 -3.59 -5.42 -0.79
CA THR A 67 -3.28 -3.99 -0.77
C THR A 67 -2.99 -3.44 -2.17
N ARG A 68 -2.64 -4.32 -3.11
CA ARG A 68 -2.36 -4.00 -4.50
C ARG A 68 -3.55 -3.27 -5.12
N ASN A 69 -3.32 -2.05 -5.61
CA ASN A 69 -4.34 -1.17 -6.21
C ASN A 69 -5.50 -0.84 -5.26
N ALA A 70 -5.36 -1.08 -3.95
CA ALA A 70 -6.34 -0.59 -2.99
C ALA A 70 -6.21 0.93 -2.86
N MET A 71 -7.33 1.62 -2.68
CA MET A 71 -7.33 3.08 -2.60
C MET A 71 -8.26 3.57 -1.50
N CYS A 72 -7.90 4.68 -0.88
CA CYS A 72 -8.77 5.42 0.03
C CYS A 72 -8.68 6.90 -0.29
N ASN A 73 -9.56 7.36 -1.18
CA ASN A 73 -9.48 8.70 -1.76
C ASN A 73 -10.57 9.62 -1.21
N SER A 74 -10.32 10.93 -1.28
CA SER A 74 -11.32 11.95 -0.98
C SER A 74 -11.96 11.76 0.41
N ALA A 75 -13.30 11.63 0.48
CA ALA A 75 -14.02 11.41 1.73
C ALA A 75 -13.56 10.16 2.51
N CYS A 76 -13.08 9.11 1.83
CA CYS A 76 -12.51 7.93 2.50
C CYS A 76 -11.30 8.33 3.35
N GLY A 77 -10.46 9.24 2.85
CA GLY A 77 -9.30 9.74 3.56
C GLY A 77 -9.68 10.29 4.93
N TYR A 78 -10.70 11.15 5.02
CA TYR A 78 -11.14 11.70 6.31
C TYR A 78 -11.68 10.63 7.28
N LEU A 79 -12.40 9.62 6.78
CA LEU A 79 -12.80 8.47 7.59
C LEU A 79 -11.56 7.75 8.14
N PHE A 80 -10.57 7.47 7.28
CA PHE A 80 -9.30 6.85 7.65
C PHE A 80 -8.53 7.67 8.69
N LEU A 81 -8.50 9.01 8.59
CA LEU A 81 -7.88 9.89 9.59
C LEU A 81 -8.51 9.72 10.98
N GLY A 82 -9.76 9.27 11.06
CA GLY A 82 -10.48 8.93 12.29
C GLY A 82 -9.78 7.89 13.16
N ALA A 83 -9.09 6.93 12.55
CA ALA A 83 -8.40 5.86 13.27
C ALA A 83 -7.19 6.37 14.07
N THR A 84 -6.87 5.70 15.19
CA THR A 84 -5.70 6.01 16.03
C THR A 84 -4.43 5.33 15.56
N SER A 85 -4.57 4.18 14.87
CA SER A 85 -3.48 3.54 14.12
C SER A 85 -3.88 3.45 12.65
N ARG A 86 -2.96 3.82 11.77
CA ARG A 86 -3.21 4.12 10.36
C ARG A 86 -2.08 3.56 9.54
N GLU A 87 -2.39 2.63 8.65
CA GLU A 87 -1.39 1.96 7.84
C GLU A 87 -1.76 2.01 6.35
N VAL A 88 -0.88 2.60 5.55
CA VAL A 88 -0.96 2.59 4.09
C VAL A 88 0.22 1.78 3.57
N ALA A 89 -0.07 0.65 2.91
CA ALA A 89 0.94 -0.21 2.33
C ALA A 89 1.60 0.45 1.09
N PRO A 90 2.84 0.09 0.74
CA PRO A 90 3.54 0.68 -0.41
C PRO A 90 2.83 0.58 -1.78
N ASP A 91 1.97 -0.41 -1.95
CA ASP A 91 1.22 -0.68 -3.19
C ASP A 91 -0.26 -0.25 -3.12
N ALA A 92 -0.62 0.46 -2.06
CA ALA A 92 -1.93 1.08 -1.86
C ALA A 92 -1.84 2.61 -2.03
N ALA A 93 -2.94 3.23 -2.46
CA ALA A 93 -3.01 4.66 -2.71
C ALA A 93 -3.93 5.39 -1.74
N MET A 94 -3.55 6.60 -1.37
CA MET A 94 -4.41 7.56 -0.70
C MET A 94 -4.31 8.88 -1.44
N ALA A 95 -5.41 9.34 -2.03
CA ALA A 95 -5.43 10.58 -2.78
C ALA A 95 -6.37 11.62 -2.17
N VAL A 96 -5.95 12.87 -2.23
CA VAL A 96 -6.67 14.01 -1.67
C VAL A 96 -6.92 15.06 -2.73
N HIS A 97 -8.00 15.82 -2.57
CA HIS A 97 -8.35 16.96 -3.41
C HIS A 97 -9.35 17.85 -2.69
N ASN A 98 -9.53 19.08 -3.16
CA ASN A 98 -10.56 19.97 -2.63
C ASN A 98 -11.96 19.44 -2.96
N SER A 99 -12.90 19.60 -2.04
CA SER A 99 -14.26 19.11 -2.22
C SER A 99 -15.01 19.91 -3.27
N ARG A 100 -15.73 19.21 -4.15
CA ARG A 100 -16.69 19.85 -5.05
C ARG A 100 -17.95 20.19 -4.26
N LEU A 101 -18.26 21.48 -4.17
CA LEU A 101 -19.49 21.93 -3.52
C LEU A 101 -20.70 21.65 -4.42
N MET A 102 -21.65 20.89 -3.87
CA MET A 102 -22.95 20.61 -4.48
C MET A 102 -24.03 21.38 -3.71
N LEU A 103 -24.61 22.40 -4.34
CA LEU A 103 -25.75 23.15 -3.80
C LEU A 103 -27.01 22.76 -4.56
N VAL A 104 -28.04 22.35 -3.83
CA VAL A 104 -29.39 22.18 -4.39
C VAL A 104 -30.13 23.49 -4.18
N ILE A 105 -30.54 24.12 -5.27
CA ILE A 105 -31.25 25.40 -5.27
C ILE A 105 -32.63 25.15 -5.85
N HIS A 106 -33.66 25.48 -5.08
CA HIS A 106 -35.03 25.42 -5.53
C HIS A 106 -35.50 26.81 -5.98
N GLY A 107 -36.26 26.87 -7.08
CA GLY A 107 -36.72 28.13 -7.67
C GLY A 107 -35.63 28.89 -8.40
N HIS A 108 -35.86 30.19 -8.62
CA HIS A 108 -34.98 31.07 -9.39
C HIS A 108 -34.49 32.25 -8.53
N PRO A 109 -33.69 32.01 -7.48
CA PRO A 109 -33.20 33.10 -6.64
C PRO A 109 -32.24 34.01 -7.43
N PRO A 110 -32.18 35.31 -7.08
CA PRO A 110 -31.20 36.25 -7.63
C PRO A 110 -29.76 35.71 -7.57
N ALA A 111 -28.99 35.92 -8.65
CA ALA A 111 -27.63 35.39 -8.79
C ALA A 111 -26.70 35.78 -7.62
N LYS A 112 -26.85 36.99 -7.08
CA LYS A 112 -26.09 37.45 -5.91
C LYS A 112 -26.35 36.58 -4.67
N LEU A 113 -27.60 36.22 -4.40
CA LEU A 113 -27.94 35.35 -3.27
C LEU A 113 -27.34 33.96 -3.42
N VAL A 114 -27.30 33.43 -4.64
CA VAL A 114 -26.65 32.15 -4.94
C VAL A 114 -25.14 32.23 -4.71
N ALA A 115 -24.50 33.30 -5.16
CA ALA A 115 -23.06 33.53 -4.96
C ALA A 115 -22.73 33.66 -3.46
N ASP A 116 -23.50 34.45 -2.71
CA ASP A 116 -23.31 34.65 -1.26
C ASP A 116 -23.54 33.35 -0.48
N ALA A 117 -24.53 32.53 -0.88
CA ALA A 117 -24.75 31.21 -0.28
C ALA A 117 -23.60 30.25 -0.57
N ARG A 118 -23.09 30.23 -1.82
CA ARG A 118 -21.93 29.44 -2.21
C ARG A 118 -20.69 29.81 -1.41
N GLN A 119 -20.41 31.10 -1.28
CA GLN A 119 -19.26 31.59 -0.52
C GLN A 119 -19.34 31.15 0.95
N ARG A 120 -20.48 31.39 1.61
CA ARG A 120 -20.70 30.97 3.01
C ARG A 120 -20.55 29.47 3.21
N GLN A 121 -21.02 28.67 2.25
CA GLN A 121 -20.91 27.22 2.34
C GLN A 121 -19.46 26.75 2.18
N ILE A 122 -18.69 27.33 1.23
CA ILE A 122 -17.26 27.02 1.07
C ILE A 122 -16.50 27.32 2.36
N GLU A 123 -16.73 28.48 2.96
CA GLU A 123 -16.08 28.87 4.22
C GLU A 123 -16.44 27.93 5.37
N THR A 124 -17.72 27.54 5.47
CA THR A 124 -18.19 26.61 6.50
C THR A 124 -17.57 25.23 6.32
N SER A 125 -17.55 24.69 5.10
CA SER A 125 -16.91 23.41 4.80
C SER A 125 -15.40 23.44 5.06
N ASN A 126 -14.72 24.54 4.72
CA ASN A 126 -13.30 24.70 5.00
C ASN A 126 -13.02 24.70 6.51
N ARG A 127 -13.77 25.49 7.30
CA ARG A 127 -13.63 25.50 8.76
C ARG A 127 -13.87 24.11 9.37
N ALA A 128 -14.91 23.41 8.92
CA ALA A 128 -15.22 22.06 9.38
C ALA A 128 -14.09 21.07 9.07
N ARG A 129 -13.51 21.15 7.86
CA ARG A 129 -12.36 20.33 7.47
C ARG A 129 -11.14 20.60 8.33
N THR A 130 -10.75 21.86 8.49
CA THR A 130 -9.59 22.25 9.32
C THR A 130 -9.77 21.76 10.76
N ALA A 131 -10.95 21.97 11.35
CA ALA A 131 -11.26 21.51 12.71
C ALA A 131 -11.20 19.98 12.84
N PHE A 132 -11.74 19.24 11.86
CA PHE A 132 -11.70 17.79 11.86
C PHE A 132 -10.27 17.25 11.74
N VAL A 133 -9.48 17.76 10.78
CA VAL A 133 -8.08 17.35 10.56
C VAL A 133 -7.25 17.56 11.83
N ALA A 134 -7.37 18.74 12.45
CA ALA A 134 -6.69 19.06 13.70
C ALA A 134 -7.11 18.11 14.84
N ALA A 135 -8.42 17.84 14.99
CA ALA A 135 -8.93 16.94 16.02
C ALA A 135 -8.45 15.48 15.85
N MET A 136 -8.05 15.08 14.63
CA MET A 136 -7.49 13.76 14.35
C MET A 136 -5.97 13.66 14.54
N GLY A 137 -5.34 14.74 15.02
CA GLY A 137 -3.89 14.81 15.25
C GLY A 137 -3.10 14.77 13.93
N ILE A 138 -3.64 15.38 12.88
CA ILE A 138 -3.01 15.47 11.56
C ILE A 138 -2.50 16.89 11.33
N SER A 139 -1.36 17.02 10.66
CA SER A 139 -0.75 18.32 10.36
C SER A 139 -1.68 19.20 9.52
N HIS A 140 -1.70 20.50 9.82
CA HIS A 140 -2.41 21.52 9.04
C HIS A 140 -1.90 21.59 7.58
N GLU A 141 -0.65 21.18 7.33
CA GLU A 141 -0.07 21.15 5.99
C GLU A 141 -0.86 20.25 5.03
N LEU A 142 -1.57 19.22 5.53
CA LEU A 142 -2.47 18.42 4.70
C LEU A 142 -3.66 19.26 4.19
N ASP A 143 -4.23 20.09 5.06
CA ASP A 143 -5.36 20.96 4.72
C ASP A 143 -4.93 22.08 3.74
N ASP A 144 -3.70 22.59 3.88
CA ASP A 144 -3.09 23.50 2.91
C ASP A 144 -2.95 22.84 1.54
N LEU A 145 -2.42 21.62 1.48
CA LEU A 145 -2.31 20.86 0.24
C LEU A 145 -3.69 20.61 -0.39
N ILE A 146 -4.67 20.18 0.40
CA ILE A 146 -6.02 19.89 -0.10
C ILE A 146 -6.64 21.10 -0.81
N ARG A 147 -6.43 22.31 -0.28
CA ARG A 147 -6.94 23.56 -0.88
C ARG A 147 -6.38 23.86 -2.27
N THR A 148 -5.16 23.41 -2.57
CA THR A 148 -4.50 23.68 -3.87
C THR A 148 -4.85 22.65 -4.94
N VAL A 149 -5.35 21.48 -4.53
CA VAL A 149 -5.60 20.35 -5.43
C VAL A 149 -7.03 20.36 -5.97
N LYS A 150 -7.17 20.35 -7.30
CA LYS A 150 -8.47 20.35 -7.99
C LYS A 150 -9.19 19.01 -7.83
N PHE A 151 -10.52 19.05 -7.78
CA PHE A 151 -11.38 17.86 -7.68
C PHE A 151 -11.11 16.84 -8.81
N GLU A 152 -10.88 17.33 -10.02
CA GLU A 152 -10.71 16.53 -11.24
C GLU A 152 -9.33 15.88 -11.34
N SER A 153 -8.35 16.34 -10.56
CA SER A 153 -6.96 15.90 -10.63
C SER A 153 -6.43 15.67 -9.20
N PRO A 154 -6.82 14.54 -8.57
CA PRO A 154 -6.46 14.28 -7.19
C PRO A 154 -4.96 14.02 -7.02
N HIS A 155 -4.41 14.53 -5.94
CA HIS A 155 -3.01 14.34 -5.56
C HIS A 155 -2.87 13.07 -4.75
N THR A 156 -2.12 12.10 -5.25
CA THR A 156 -1.80 10.88 -4.50
C THR A 156 -0.68 11.18 -3.53
N LEU A 157 -0.94 10.96 -2.24
CA LEU A 157 0.03 11.21 -1.18
C LEU A 157 1.21 10.25 -1.31
N THR A 158 2.40 10.83 -1.32
CA THR A 158 3.65 10.08 -1.24
C THR A 158 3.85 9.52 0.17
N ARG A 159 4.75 8.53 0.30
CA ARG A 159 5.14 7.99 1.61
C ARG A 159 5.71 9.05 2.56
N GLY A 160 6.48 9.99 2.01
CA GLY A 160 7.01 11.13 2.73
C GLY A 160 5.91 12.05 3.26
N GLU A 161 4.88 12.33 2.45
CA GLU A 161 3.72 13.13 2.86
C GLU A 161 2.87 12.42 3.91
N LEU A 162 2.59 11.12 3.74
CA LEU A 162 1.86 10.32 4.74
C LEU A 162 2.52 10.39 6.12
N HIS A 163 3.87 10.30 6.16
CA HIS A 163 4.63 10.43 7.39
C HIS A 163 4.66 11.87 7.90
N ARG A 164 4.98 12.84 7.05
CA ARG A 164 5.08 14.28 7.41
C ARG A 164 3.76 14.82 7.96
N PHE A 165 2.63 14.45 7.37
CA PHE A 165 1.31 14.88 7.83
C PHE A 165 0.85 14.14 9.09
N GLY A 166 1.57 13.12 9.55
CA GLY A 166 1.20 12.31 10.71
C GLY A 166 0.12 11.27 10.40
N ILE A 167 -0.16 10.98 9.13
CA ILE A 167 -1.18 10.01 8.72
C ILE A 167 -0.70 8.60 9.03
N ASP A 168 0.44 8.19 8.50
CA ASP A 168 1.11 6.92 8.80
C ASP A 168 2.57 7.25 9.13
N THR A 169 2.98 7.06 10.37
CA THR A 169 4.28 7.50 10.89
C THR A 169 5.32 6.39 10.93
N ARG A 170 5.03 5.22 10.35
CA ARG A 170 5.99 4.12 10.30
C ARG A 170 7.21 4.52 9.49
N THR A 171 8.40 4.23 10.02
CA THR A 171 9.68 4.40 9.33
C THR A 171 9.94 3.29 8.31
N LEU A 172 9.28 2.14 8.49
CA LEU A 172 9.21 1.04 7.53
C LEU A 172 7.74 0.69 7.29
N ALA A 173 7.28 0.87 6.06
CA ALA A 173 5.96 0.42 5.62
C ALA A 173 6.15 -0.71 4.62
N GLU A 174 5.50 -1.84 4.82
CA GLU A 174 5.68 -3.04 3.99
C GLU A 174 4.35 -3.63 3.52
N THR A 175 4.41 -4.36 2.42
CA THR A 175 3.30 -5.21 1.95
C THR A 175 3.38 -6.58 2.63
N THR A 176 2.32 -7.36 2.50
CA THR A 176 2.42 -8.82 2.67
C THR A 176 3.26 -9.43 1.54
N TRP A 177 3.82 -10.61 1.79
CA TRP A 177 4.29 -11.50 0.75
C TRP A 177 3.10 -11.95 -0.10
N THR A 178 3.16 -11.65 -1.39
CA THR A 178 2.06 -11.88 -2.33
C THR A 178 2.54 -12.70 -3.52
N LEU A 179 1.73 -13.67 -3.94
CA LEU A 179 2.00 -14.45 -5.15
C LEU A 179 1.67 -13.63 -6.40
N GLU A 180 2.69 -13.38 -7.21
CA GLU A 180 2.56 -12.82 -8.56
C GLU A 180 2.38 -13.95 -9.56
N LYS A 181 1.17 -14.07 -10.10
CA LYS A 181 0.81 -15.05 -11.13
C LYS A 181 1.23 -14.49 -12.49
N GLY A 182 2.15 -15.17 -13.17
CA GLY A 182 2.65 -14.81 -14.49
C GLY A 182 3.38 -15.97 -15.15
N ALA A 183 3.99 -15.74 -16.31
CA ALA A 183 4.74 -16.80 -17.03
C ALA A 183 5.85 -17.42 -16.16
N ARG A 184 6.43 -16.64 -15.25
CA ARG A 184 7.30 -17.13 -14.17
C ARG A 184 6.72 -16.69 -12.83
N PRO A 185 5.96 -17.57 -12.15
CA PRO A 185 5.39 -17.28 -10.85
C PRO A 185 6.48 -16.92 -9.84
N SER A 186 6.19 -15.91 -9.02
CA SER A 186 7.09 -15.47 -7.97
C SER A 186 6.29 -14.98 -6.77
N ILE A 187 6.87 -15.04 -5.58
CA ILE A 187 6.34 -14.35 -4.41
C ILE A 187 7.14 -13.07 -4.25
N SER A 188 6.45 -11.94 -4.14
CA SER A 188 7.08 -10.63 -3.96
C SER A 188 6.63 -9.95 -2.66
N LYS A 189 7.50 -9.09 -2.14
CA LYS A 189 7.23 -8.20 -1.02
C LYS A 189 7.88 -6.85 -1.29
N PHE A 190 7.15 -5.78 -1.04
CA PHE A 190 7.63 -4.42 -1.18
C PHE A 190 7.73 -3.75 0.18
N ALA A 191 8.72 -2.88 0.37
CA ALA A 191 8.81 -2.03 1.54
C ALA A 191 9.34 -0.64 1.21
N MET A 192 8.81 0.38 1.88
CA MET A 192 9.30 1.74 1.85
C MET A 192 10.02 2.03 3.16
N LEU A 193 11.33 2.19 3.10
CA LEU A 193 12.18 2.49 4.26
C LEU A 193 12.54 3.96 4.28
N LYS A 194 12.34 4.63 5.42
CA LYS A 194 12.76 6.01 5.64
C LYS A 194 14.29 6.11 5.60
N LYS A 195 14.82 7.09 4.87
CA LYS A 195 16.25 7.36 4.84
C LYS A 195 16.68 8.02 6.16
N GLU A 196 17.88 7.68 6.66
CA GLU A 196 18.39 8.15 7.96
C GLU A 196 18.41 9.68 8.07
N ASN A 197 18.75 10.38 6.98
CA ASN A 197 19.01 11.83 6.98
C ASN A 197 17.91 12.67 6.30
N GLY A 198 16.65 12.20 6.24
CA GLY A 198 15.61 13.00 5.58
C GLY A 198 14.17 12.55 5.78
N ALA A 199 13.27 13.28 5.12
CA ALA A 199 11.84 12.96 5.02
C ALA A 199 11.53 11.99 3.86
N SER A 200 12.55 11.61 3.08
CA SER A 200 12.42 10.73 1.92
C SER A 200 12.45 9.26 2.32
N PHE A 201 11.85 8.45 1.47
CA PHE A 201 11.77 7.00 1.61
C PHE A 201 12.38 6.37 0.35
N ARG A 202 13.00 5.21 0.50
CA ARG A 202 13.43 4.39 -0.63
C ARG A 202 12.54 3.15 -0.76
N MET A 203 12.18 2.82 -1.98
CA MET A 203 11.47 1.58 -2.29
C MET A 203 12.45 0.41 -2.28
N MET A 204 12.03 -0.70 -1.69
CA MET A 204 12.73 -1.99 -1.68
C MET A 204 11.78 -3.10 -2.12
N GLU A 205 12.30 -4.11 -2.81
CA GLU A 205 11.58 -5.31 -3.21
C GLU A 205 12.40 -6.55 -2.86
N TRP A 206 11.71 -7.60 -2.38
CA TRP A 206 12.20 -8.97 -2.35
C TRP A 206 11.34 -9.85 -3.23
N ARG A 207 11.96 -10.68 -4.06
CA ARG A 207 11.28 -11.61 -4.96
C ARG A 207 11.89 -13.00 -4.88
N LEU A 208 11.06 -13.97 -4.55
CA LEU A 208 11.36 -15.40 -4.55
C LEU A 208 10.74 -16.02 -5.80
N SER A 209 11.57 -16.59 -6.68
CA SER A 209 11.11 -17.14 -7.96
C SER A 209 11.24 -18.66 -7.99
N CYS A 210 10.45 -19.31 -8.84
CA CYS A 210 10.61 -20.73 -9.13
C CYS A 210 11.86 -20.98 -9.99
N GLU A 211 12.74 -21.89 -9.56
CA GLU A 211 13.78 -22.49 -10.40
C GLU A 211 13.78 -24.01 -10.25
N ASN A 212 14.15 -24.54 -9.08
CA ASN A 212 14.09 -25.97 -8.77
C ASN A 212 13.77 -26.20 -7.28
N LYS A 213 13.67 -27.47 -6.84
CA LYS A 213 13.21 -27.82 -5.49
C LYS A 213 14.21 -27.49 -4.37
N ASP A 214 15.49 -27.44 -4.69
CA ASP A 214 16.56 -27.32 -3.68
C ASP A 214 17.14 -25.90 -3.62
N ARG A 215 16.81 -25.07 -4.62
CA ARG A 215 17.31 -23.71 -4.78
C ARG A 215 16.20 -22.77 -5.21
N VAL A 216 15.97 -21.76 -4.40
CA VAL A 216 14.96 -20.72 -4.66
C VAL A 216 15.68 -19.43 -4.97
N PRO A 217 15.72 -18.97 -6.24
CA PRO A 217 16.27 -17.67 -6.58
C PRO A 217 15.66 -16.56 -5.74
N LEU A 218 16.55 -15.79 -5.13
CA LEU A 218 16.21 -14.59 -4.40
C LEU A 218 16.76 -13.41 -5.18
N ARG A 219 15.88 -12.49 -5.54
CA ARG A 219 16.27 -11.17 -6.01
C ARG A 219 15.79 -10.14 -5.00
N SER A 220 16.70 -9.28 -4.55
CA SER A 220 16.35 -8.09 -3.79
C SER A 220 16.71 -6.86 -4.61
N ALA A 221 15.95 -5.77 -4.49
CA ALA A 221 16.25 -4.52 -5.17
C ALA A 221 15.92 -3.34 -4.26
N ALA A 222 16.68 -2.25 -4.36
CA ALA A 222 16.41 -1.01 -3.66
C ALA A 222 16.74 0.21 -4.54
N GLU A 223 15.97 1.28 -4.38
CA GLU A 223 16.32 2.58 -4.97
C GLU A 223 17.58 3.14 -4.31
N ILE A 224 18.50 3.61 -5.16
CA ILE A 224 19.73 4.29 -4.74
C ILE A 224 19.65 5.78 -5.03
N ASP A 225 20.33 6.57 -4.20
CA ASP A 225 20.54 7.99 -4.49
C ASP A 225 21.48 8.16 -5.68
N GLU A 226 21.26 9.18 -6.52
CA GLU A 226 22.13 9.49 -7.67
C GLU A 226 23.59 9.70 -7.26
N THR A 227 23.80 10.18 -6.03
CA THR A 227 25.12 10.44 -5.45
C THR A 227 25.72 9.24 -4.72
N ALA A 228 25.06 8.07 -4.72
CA ALA A 228 25.52 6.89 -4.00
C ALA A 228 26.87 6.39 -4.55
N VAL A 229 27.91 6.42 -3.71
CA VAL A 229 29.25 5.91 -4.02
C VAL A 229 29.41 4.48 -3.48
N GLY A 230 29.94 3.58 -4.31
CA GLY A 230 30.15 2.18 -3.94
C GLY A 230 28.88 1.33 -3.98
N LYS A 231 29.05 0.01 -4.14
CA LYS A 231 27.95 -0.95 -4.08
C LYS A 231 27.83 -1.48 -2.66
N SER A 232 26.62 -1.64 -2.15
CA SER A 232 26.39 -2.24 -0.85
C SER A 232 26.17 -3.75 -0.99
N THR A 233 26.44 -4.50 0.06
CA THR A 233 26.06 -5.91 0.18
C THR A 233 24.81 -6.03 1.03
N ILE A 234 23.92 -6.95 0.67
CA ILE A 234 22.74 -7.27 1.47
C ILE A 234 22.86 -8.69 2.03
N LEU A 235 22.56 -8.83 3.32
CA LEU A 235 22.43 -10.09 4.02
C LEU A 235 21.10 -10.12 4.75
N MET A 236 20.44 -11.27 4.73
CA MET A 236 19.19 -11.50 5.45
C MET A 236 19.33 -12.73 6.33
N ALA A 237 19.00 -12.59 7.60
CA ALA A 237 19.00 -13.66 8.59
C ALA A 237 17.59 -13.93 9.10
N ALA A 238 17.21 -15.21 9.16
CA ALA A 238 15.91 -15.63 9.68
C ALA A 238 15.86 -15.54 11.20
N SER A 239 14.81 -14.95 11.78
CA SER A 239 14.71 -14.79 13.24
C SER A 239 14.69 -16.13 14.00
N ALA A 240 14.24 -17.22 13.35
CA ALA A 240 14.19 -18.55 13.93
C ALA A 240 15.54 -19.29 13.95
N ASP A 241 16.46 -18.95 13.04
CA ASP A 241 17.83 -19.45 13.02
C ASP A 241 18.73 -18.42 12.32
N THR A 242 19.39 -17.59 13.12
CA THR A 242 20.25 -16.51 12.62
C THR A 242 21.52 -17.01 11.95
N LYS A 243 21.82 -18.31 12.02
CA LYS A 243 22.92 -18.92 11.25
C LYS A 243 22.54 -19.14 9.79
N GLN A 244 21.24 -19.16 9.48
CA GLN A 244 20.75 -19.22 8.11
C GLN A 244 20.72 -17.81 7.55
N GLU A 245 21.69 -17.54 6.68
CA GLU A 245 21.82 -16.25 6.01
C GLU A 245 21.69 -16.42 4.50
N ALA A 246 21.05 -15.45 3.86
CA ALA A 246 21.03 -15.33 2.42
C ALA A 246 21.29 -13.89 2.00
N GLY A 247 22.11 -13.73 0.98
CA GLY A 247 22.44 -12.44 0.40
C GLY A 247 22.59 -12.55 -1.09
N GLY A 248 23.07 -11.48 -1.70
CA GLY A 248 23.37 -11.47 -3.13
C GLY A 248 24.47 -10.49 -3.48
N PHE A 249 25.08 -10.71 -4.64
CA PHE A 249 26.06 -9.78 -5.18
C PHE A 249 25.36 -8.59 -5.83
N PRO A 250 25.85 -7.36 -5.61
CA PRO A 250 25.20 -6.16 -6.13
C PRO A 250 25.49 -5.93 -7.62
N LEU A 251 24.41 -5.65 -8.35
CA LEU A 251 24.41 -5.10 -9.70
C LEU A 251 23.60 -3.80 -9.69
N ARG A 252 24.16 -2.73 -10.26
CA ARG A 252 23.41 -1.50 -10.47
C ARG A 252 22.69 -1.55 -11.79
N VAL A 253 21.41 -1.21 -11.79
CA VAL A 253 20.63 -1.05 -13.00
C VAL A 253 19.75 0.21 -12.91
N GLY A 254 20.10 1.21 -13.70
CA GLY A 254 19.45 2.52 -13.65
C GLY A 254 19.53 3.11 -12.23
N LYS A 255 18.38 3.51 -11.67
CA LYS A 255 18.25 4.06 -10.31
C LYS A 255 18.14 3.01 -9.20
N TYR A 256 18.38 1.74 -9.51
CA TYR A 256 18.26 0.63 -8.56
C TYR A 256 19.59 -0.08 -8.36
N GLU A 257 19.84 -0.52 -7.14
CA GLU A 257 20.79 -1.59 -6.86
C GLU A 257 20.03 -2.89 -6.63
N VAL A 258 20.51 -3.96 -7.26
CA VAL A 258 19.87 -5.27 -7.31
C VAL A 258 20.85 -6.32 -6.81
N TRP A 259 20.42 -7.11 -5.83
CA TRP A 259 21.17 -8.24 -5.31
C TRP A 259 20.54 -9.54 -5.77
N SER A 260 21.35 -10.39 -6.39
CA SER A 260 20.91 -11.72 -6.83
C SER A 260 21.62 -12.81 -6.02
N GLY A 261 20.83 -13.71 -5.47
CA GLY A 261 21.27 -14.85 -4.68
C GLY A 261 20.29 -16.01 -4.77
N ALA A 262 20.38 -16.93 -3.83
CA ALA A 262 19.44 -18.03 -3.72
C ALA A 262 19.29 -18.48 -2.27
N LEU A 263 18.11 -19.00 -1.95
CA LEU A 263 17.81 -19.65 -0.69
C LEU A 263 17.98 -21.17 -0.84
N GLY A 264 18.71 -21.78 0.08
CA GLY A 264 18.71 -23.23 0.26
C GLY A 264 17.51 -23.70 1.10
N SER A 265 17.30 -25.02 1.12
CA SER A 265 16.17 -25.64 1.85
C SER A 265 16.09 -25.22 3.33
N ASP A 266 17.22 -25.17 4.03
CA ASP A 266 17.24 -24.86 5.46
C ASP A 266 16.94 -23.38 5.73
N MET A 267 17.40 -22.47 4.88
CA MET A 267 17.02 -21.06 4.95
C MET A 267 15.53 -20.87 4.68
N VAL A 268 14.94 -21.59 3.72
CA VAL A 268 13.49 -21.56 3.49
C VAL A 268 12.73 -22.05 4.71
N LYS A 269 13.12 -23.18 5.31
CA LYS A 269 12.50 -23.68 6.55
C LYS A 269 12.59 -22.65 7.68
N ALA A 270 13.76 -22.03 7.86
CA ALA A 270 13.98 -21.00 8.87
C ALA A 270 13.09 -19.77 8.61
N MET A 271 12.96 -19.31 7.36
CA MET A 271 12.05 -18.22 6.97
C MET A 271 10.58 -18.55 7.29
N LEU A 272 10.12 -19.76 6.97
CA LEU A 272 8.74 -20.20 7.22
C LEU A 272 8.43 -20.35 8.72
N ALA A 273 9.45 -20.60 9.55
CA ALA A 273 9.33 -20.66 11.00
C ALA A 273 9.53 -19.29 11.70
N SER A 274 9.96 -18.26 10.96
CA SER A 274 10.28 -16.94 11.48
C SER A 274 9.07 -16.01 11.49
N ARG A 275 9.11 -14.98 12.34
CA ARG A 275 8.17 -13.85 12.26
C ARG A 275 8.75 -12.69 11.47
N THR A 276 10.06 -12.49 11.59
CA THR A 276 10.80 -11.45 10.88
C THR A 276 12.06 -11.99 10.21
N LEU A 277 12.54 -11.24 9.23
CA LEU A 277 13.88 -11.38 8.67
C LEU A 277 14.66 -10.14 9.02
N GLN A 278 15.83 -10.32 9.64
CA GLN A 278 16.77 -9.22 9.85
C GLN A 278 17.52 -8.99 8.55
N VAL A 279 17.37 -7.78 7.99
CA VAL A 279 18.06 -7.34 6.78
C VAL A 279 19.20 -6.41 7.19
N ARG A 280 20.41 -6.74 6.78
CA ARG A 280 21.60 -5.93 6.97
C ARG A 280 22.15 -5.51 5.61
N GLU A 281 22.24 -4.21 5.39
CA GLU A 281 22.90 -3.62 4.24
C GLU A 281 24.24 -3.03 4.69
N THR A 282 25.32 -3.34 3.97
CA THR A 282 26.67 -2.88 4.31
C THR A 282 27.31 -2.19 3.11
N THR A 283 27.65 -0.91 3.26
CA THR A 283 28.31 -0.11 2.23
C THR A 283 29.78 0.09 2.62
N PRO A 284 30.74 -0.29 1.76
CA PRO A 284 32.14 0.04 1.97
C PRO A 284 32.36 1.55 1.94
N MET A 285 33.02 2.12 2.95
CA MET A 285 33.39 3.53 2.95
C MET A 285 34.87 3.75 2.61
N PRO A 286 35.23 4.93 2.09
CA PRO A 286 36.62 5.28 1.75
C PRO A 286 37.59 5.24 2.94
N ASP A 287 37.09 5.44 4.17
CA ASP A 287 37.86 5.40 5.41
C ASP A 287 38.12 3.96 5.93
N GLY A 288 37.65 2.95 5.19
CA GLY A 288 37.78 1.54 5.52
C GLY A 288 36.78 1.03 6.56
N LYS A 289 35.92 1.89 7.13
CA LYS A 289 34.88 1.48 8.07
C LYS A 289 33.56 1.28 7.34
N PRO A 290 33.02 0.05 7.25
CA PRO A 290 31.76 -0.16 6.55
C PRO A 290 30.62 0.56 7.27
N ASN A 291 29.79 1.30 6.53
CA ASN A 291 28.51 1.77 7.05
C ASN A 291 27.51 0.62 6.96
N ALA A 292 26.81 0.31 8.04
CA ALA A 292 25.86 -0.79 8.09
C ALA A 292 24.50 -0.31 8.60
N THR A 293 23.46 -0.50 7.78
CA THR A 293 22.07 -0.24 8.16
C THR A 293 21.37 -1.57 8.36
N THR A 294 20.64 -1.71 9.48
CA THR A 294 19.89 -2.93 9.81
C THR A 294 18.43 -2.61 10.06
N PHE A 295 17.53 -3.44 9.55
CA PHE A 295 16.09 -3.34 9.78
C PHE A 295 15.44 -4.73 9.68
N GLU A 296 14.19 -4.86 10.11
CA GLU A 296 13.46 -6.14 10.08
C GLU A 296 12.26 -6.05 9.15
N ILE A 297 11.98 -7.12 8.40
CA ILE A 297 10.77 -7.24 7.57
C ILE A 297 9.91 -8.42 8.03
N GLU A 298 8.59 -8.28 7.95
CA GLU A 298 7.66 -9.35 8.36
C GLU A 298 7.63 -10.49 7.33
N VAL A 299 7.68 -11.74 7.82
CA VAL A 299 7.63 -12.96 6.99
C VAL A 299 6.46 -13.90 7.32
N THR A 300 5.62 -13.55 8.29
CA THR A 300 4.45 -14.36 8.70
C THR A 300 3.50 -14.69 7.53
N SER A 301 3.33 -13.76 6.59
CA SER A 301 2.45 -13.96 5.43
C SER A 301 3.08 -14.81 4.32
N LEU A 302 4.35 -15.25 4.45
CA LEU A 302 5.00 -16.11 3.47
C LEU A 302 4.48 -17.55 3.54
N ALA A 303 4.28 -18.08 4.76
CA ALA A 303 3.83 -19.45 4.98
C ALA A 303 2.55 -19.84 4.21
N PRO A 304 1.45 -19.04 4.21
CA PRO A 304 0.25 -19.40 3.47
C PRO A 304 0.39 -19.32 1.93
N VAL A 305 1.32 -18.52 1.41
CA VAL A 305 1.52 -18.36 -0.05
C VAL A 305 2.60 -19.29 -0.61
N TRP A 306 3.49 -19.81 0.24
CA TRP A 306 4.59 -20.69 -0.15
C TRP A 306 4.16 -21.97 -0.89
N PRO A 307 3.12 -22.71 -0.46
CA PRO A 307 2.65 -23.90 -1.17
C PRO A 307 2.19 -23.58 -2.60
N GLN A 308 1.62 -22.39 -2.83
CA GLN A 308 1.14 -21.98 -4.15
C GLN A 308 2.30 -21.75 -5.12
N LEU A 309 3.39 -21.12 -4.65
CA LEU A 309 4.61 -20.99 -5.45
C LEU A 309 5.20 -22.37 -5.74
N SER A 310 5.34 -23.21 -4.72
CA SER A 310 5.91 -24.56 -4.84
C SER A 310 5.16 -25.42 -5.87
N ALA A 311 3.83 -25.39 -5.85
CA ALA A 311 2.99 -26.07 -6.84
C ALA A 311 3.20 -25.51 -8.25
N SER A 312 3.31 -24.19 -8.38
CA SER A 312 3.55 -23.51 -9.66
C SER A 312 4.91 -23.85 -10.28
N CYS A 313 5.93 -24.09 -9.45
CA CYS A 313 7.26 -24.49 -9.92
C CYS A 313 7.25 -25.85 -10.64
N ALA A 314 6.43 -26.80 -10.17
CA ALA A 314 6.28 -28.11 -10.81
C ALA A 314 5.64 -28.01 -12.20
N SER A 315 4.69 -27.09 -12.39
CA SER A 315 4.05 -26.84 -13.70
C SER A 315 4.94 -26.04 -14.67
N ALA A 316 5.75 -25.11 -14.18
CA ALA A 316 6.64 -24.29 -15.01
C ALA A 316 7.75 -25.11 -15.69
N MET A 317 8.27 -26.15 -15.02
CA MET A 317 9.25 -27.08 -15.59
C MET A 317 8.74 -27.81 -16.84
N ILE A 318 7.41 -27.98 -16.97
CA ILE A 318 6.79 -28.65 -18.12
C ILE A 318 6.73 -27.73 -19.35
N SER A 319 6.74 -26.40 -19.16
CA SER A 319 6.56 -25.41 -20.24
C SER A 319 7.86 -24.75 -20.72
N ALA A 320 9.04 -25.13 -20.20
CA ALA A 320 10.32 -24.52 -20.56
C ALA A 320 10.86 -25.02 -21.93
N LYS A 321 10.14 -24.74 -23.01
CA LYS A 321 10.61 -24.85 -24.41
C LYS A 321 10.34 -23.54 -25.17
N SER A 322 10.99 -22.43 -24.79
CA SER A 322 11.14 -21.30 -25.73
C SER A 322 12.26 -20.33 -25.32
N PRO A 323 12.94 -19.68 -26.29
CA PRO A 323 14.05 -18.77 -26.02
C PRO A 323 13.56 -17.48 -25.37
N TRP A 324 14.48 -16.86 -24.65
CA TRP A 324 14.23 -15.82 -23.66
C TRP A 324 13.87 -14.48 -24.31
N PRO A 325 12.93 -13.73 -23.71
CA PRO A 325 13.03 -12.29 -23.61
C PRO A 325 13.21 -11.85 -22.15
N ALA A 326 13.80 -10.66 -21.99
CA ALA A 326 14.08 -10.04 -20.69
C ALA A 326 12.82 -9.94 -19.81
N SER A 327 12.94 -10.28 -18.53
CA SER A 327 11.87 -10.07 -17.55
C SER A 327 11.57 -8.56 -17.42
N PRO A 328 10.29 -8.14 -17.32
CA PRO A 328 9.98 -6.74 -17.10
C PRO A 328 10.54 -6.27 -15.76
N TRP A 329 11.25 -5.16 -15.82
CA TRP A 329 11.78 -4.37 -14.71
C TRP A 329 10.65 -3.94 -13.76
N PRO A 330 10.96 -3.54 -12.50
CA PRO A 330 9.93 -2.99 -11.63
C PRO A 330 9.38 -1.71 -12.25
N THR A 331 8.20 -1.81 -12.86
CA THR A 331 7.33 -0.64 -13.03
C THR A 331 6.79 -0.33 -11.64
N ALA A 332 7.03 0.91 -11.18
CA ALA A 332 6.26 1.47 -10.07
C ALA A 332 4.76 1.18 -10.34
N PRO A 333 3.94 0.92 -9.31
CA PRO A 333 2.50 0.87 -9.51
C PRO A 333 2.12 2.18 -10.20
N GLY A 334 1.62 2.07 -11.43
CA GLY A 334 1.08 3.24 -12.13
C GLY A 334 -0.01 3.86 -11.26
N PRO A 335 -0.28 5.17 -11.39
CA PRO A 335 -1.39 5.79 -10.69
C PRO A 335 -2.64 4.94 -10.93
N ALA A 336 -3.29 4.53 -9.84
CA ALA A 336 -4.51 3.75 -9.92
C ALA A 336 -5.46 4.46 -10.89
N THR A 337 -5.73 3.86 -12.03
CA THR A 337 -6.70 4.39 -12.99
C THR A 337 -8.04 4.42 -12.27
N LEU A 338 -8.56 5.64 -12.08
CA LEU A 338 -9.90 5.85 -11.59
C LEU A 338 -10.86 5.08 -12.50
N SER A 339 -11.47 4.02 -11.98
CA SER A 339 -12.64 3.45 -12.63
C SER A 339 -13.71 4.55 -12.72
N PRO A 340 -14.42 4.68 -13.84
CA PRO A 340 -15.45 5.70 -13.98
C PRO A 340 -16.47 5.53 -12.85
N SER A 341 -16.73 6.63 -12.17
CA SER A 341 -17.72 6.77 -11.11
C SER A 341 -19.05 6.15 -11.53
N VAL A 342 -19.47 5.09 -10.84
CA VAL A 342 -20.87 4.65 -10.89
C VAL A 342 -21.65 5.72 -10.12
N SER A 343 -22.33 6.58 -10.87
CA SER A 343 -23.33 7.51 -10.35
C SER A 343 -24.41 6.70 -9.64
N ALA A 344 -24.36 6.63 -8.31
CA ALA A 344 -25.50 6.21 -7.53
C ALA A 344 -26.52 7.35 -7.55
N THR A 345 -27.50 7.25 -8.45
CA THR A 345 -28.74 8.02 -8.35
C THR A 345 -29.44 7.61 -7.05
N PRO A 346 -29.84 8.55 -6.18
CA PRO A 346 -30.66 8.21 -5.04
C PRO A 346 -32.02 7.72 -5.54
N SER A 347 -32.37 6.49 -5.17
CA SER A 347 -33.73 5.97 -5.35
C SER A 347 -34.68 6.86 -4.55
N ALA A 348 -35.52 7.61 -5.27
CA ALA A 348 -36.73 8.15 -4.68
C ALA A 348 -37.57 6.98 -4.15
N THR A 349 -37.95 7.04 -2.89
CA THR A 349 -38.97 6.17 -2.29
C THR A 349 -40.04 7.07 -1.68
N PRO A 350 -41.28 6.56 -1.60
CA PRO A 350 -42.49 7.16 -2.19
C PRO A 350 -42.98 8.44 -1.51
#